data_AF-A0AAD5XVR9-F1
#
_entry.id   AF-A0AAD5XVR9-F1
#
_cell.length_a   1.000
_cell.length_b   1.000
_cell.length_c   1.000
_cell.angle_alpha   90.00
_cell.angle_beta   90.00
_cell.angle_gamma   90.00
#
_symmetry.space_group_name_H-M   'P 1'
#
loop_
_entity.id
_entity.type
_entity.pdbx_description
1 polymer ?
#
loop_
_entity_poly.entity_id
_entity_poly.type
_entity_poly.pdbx_seq_one_letter_code
_entity_poly.pdbx_strand_id
1 'polypeptide(L)'
;LIVNYTIQATIIGDNGLPVGGDKKIMQKTIRVKTLNSNTNISGLAQEVVDKCKLIHPNKVKDVEQQLYYLQQRQIEEFGQEQLINLNSRNAIEDSIQSKEFENEAPSIENIEQYIEGLYEEMPDKINSTRNILQLARVPENMEILIENEALMSALSRVLREDGKKSMELVTNIIYIFFCFSNFSHFHQNITQNKIGDMCLRIADQEIQRYNIWVRDLDKLEAKCKQNPGNAPYIKELENEHKKFQAMLKKQDQLLFGKKKNKKKIINN
;
A
#
# COMPACT_ATOMS: atom_id res chain seq x y z
N LEU A 1 14.39 -11.35 5.43
CA LEU A 1 15.41 -12.28 5.98
C LEU A 1 14.70 -13.54 6.46
N ILE A 2 15.22 -14.73 6.18
CA ILE A 2 14.66 -16.00 6.65
C ILE A 2 15.61 -16.57 7.70
N VAL A 3 15.07 -16.93 8.86
CA VAL A 3 15.80 -17.59 9.95
C VAL A 3 15.37 -19.04 10.00
N ASN A 4 16.28 -19.95 9.63
CA ASN A 4 16.10 -21.39 9.80
C ASN A 4 16.49 -21.78 11.23
N TYR A 5 15.61 -22.49 11.93
CA TYR A 5 15.89 -22.95 13.29
C TYR A 5 15.32 -24.35 13.53
N THR A 6 15.91 -25.08 14.48
CA THR A 6 15.46 -26.42 14.86
C THR A 6 14.93 -26.38 16.28
N ILE A 7 13.72 -26.87 16.47
CA ILE A 7 13.16 -27.12 17.80
C ILE A 7 13.43 -28.59 18.10
N GLN A 8 14.07 -28.87 19.23
CA GLN A 8 14.29 -30.21 19.73
C GLN A 8 13.56 -30.36 21.06
N ALA A 9 12.59 -31.28 21.12
CA ALA A 9 12.05 -31.71 22.39
C ALA A 9 13.09 -32.59 23.09
N THR A 10 13.39 -32.28 24.35
CA THR A 10 14.25 -33.14 25.18
C THR A 10 13.34 -33.86 26.16
N ILE A 11 13.18 -35.17 25.99
CA ILE A 11 12.41 -35.99 26.91
C ILE A 11 13.37 -36.47 27.99
N ILE A 12 13.12 -36.09 29.24
CA ILE A 12 13.91 -36.57 30.38
C ILE A 12 13.38 -37.97 30.70
N GLY A 13 14.21 -38.99 30.51
CA GLY A 13 13.86 -40.36 30.89
C GLY A 13 13.92 -40.56 32.40
N ASP A 14 13.38 -41.68 32.89
CA ASP A 14 13.29 -42.01 34.32
C ASP A 14 14.65 -42.02 35.05
N ASN A 15 15.74 -42.12 34.29
CA ASN A 15 17.13 -42.11 34.73
C ASN A 15 17.70 -40.69 34.95
N GLY A 16 16.90 -39.64 34.71
CA GLY A 16 17.33 -38.24 34.71
C GLY A 16 18.21 -37.84 33.50
N LEU A 17 18.45 -38.77 32.57
CA LEU A 17 19.24 -38.53 31.36
C LEU A 17 18.33 -38.07 30.20
N PRO A 18 18.80 -37.10 29.39
CA PRO A 18 18.05 -36.66 28.21
C PRO A 18 18.00 -37.77 27.17
N VAL A 19 16.79 -38.24 26.86
CA VAL A 19 16.52 -39.18 25.75
C VAL A 19 16.13 -38.35 24.52
N GLY A 20 16.61 -38.76 23.35
CA GLY A 20 16.41 -38.01 22.11
C GLY A 20 14.93 -37.86 21.76
N GLY A 21 14.40 -36.64 21.81
CA GLY A 21 13.07 -36.32 21.33
C GLY A 21 13.07 -35.79 19.89
N ASP A 22 11.86 -35.59 19.37
CA ASP A 22 11.63 -35.18 18.00
C ASP A 22 12.32 -33.84 17.67
N LYS A 23 12.98 -33.81 16.51
CA LYS A 23 13.57 -32.61 15.92
C LYS A 23 12.66 -32.10 14.82
N LYS A 24 12.20 -30.85 14.92
CA LYS A 24 11.41 -30.19 13.89
C LYS A 24 12.17 -28.99 13.34
N ILE A 25 12.40 -28.98 12.02
CA ILE A 25 12.97 -27.84 11.31
C ILE A 25 11.86 -26.84 11.03
N MET A 26 12.10 -25.57 11.34
CA MET A 26 11.14 -24.48 11.21
C MET A 26 11.82 -23.26 10.58
N GLN A 27 11.01 -22.36 10.03
CA GLN A 27 11.48 -21.10 9.45
C GLN A 27 10.72 -19.93 10.06
N LYS A 28 11.42 -18.80 10.22
CA LYS A 28 10.82 -17.52 10.60
C LYS A 28 11.20 -16.44 9.60
N THR A 29 10.21 -15.81 8.99
CA THR A 29 10.42 -14.69 8.09
C THR A 29 10.45 -13.38 8.87
N ILE A 30 11.55 -12.64 8.75
CA ILE A 30 11.72 -11.28 9.27
C ILE A 30 11.53 -10.31 8.11
N ARG A 31 10.48 -9.49 8.18
CA ARG A 31 10.22 -8.41 7.23
C ARG A 31 11.05 -7.19 7.60
N VAL A 32 11.85 -6.72 6.65
CA VAL A 32 12.66 -5.52 6.76
C VAL A 32 11.95 -4.42 5.98
N LYS A 33 11.47 -3.38 6.67
CA LYS A 33 10.55 -2.39 6.08
C LYS A 33 11.22 -1.46 5.08
N THR A 34 12.48 -1.08 5.33
CA THR A 34 13.15 -0.04 4.56
C THR A 34 14.61 -0.43 4.37
N LEU A 35 14.98 -0.72 3.13
CA LEU A 35 16.34 -1.08 2.75
C LEU A 35 16.68 -0.34 1.45
N ASN A 36 17.23 0.86 1.60
CA ASN A 36 17.62 1.77 0.52
C ASN A 36 19.04 2.29 0.79
N SER A 37 19.66 2.98 -0.17
CA SER A 37 21.06 3.46 -0.07
C SER A 37 21.36 4.35 1.14
N ASN A 38 20.34 5.00 1.72
CA ASN A 38 20.47 5.86 2.91
C ASN A 38 20.18 5.11 4.22
N THR A 39 19.86 3.82 4.15
CA THR A 39 19.52 3.01 5.32
C THR A 39 20.78 2.72 6.12
N ASN A 40 20.75 3.06 7.41
CA ASN A 40 21.80 2.68 8.34
C ASN A 40 21.74 1.15 8.59
N ILE A 41 22.50 0.39 7.81
CA ILE A 41 22.50 -1.08 7.84
C ILE A 41 22.94 -1.61 9.20
N SER A 42 23.97 -1.01 9.80
CA SER A 42 24.49 -1.41 11.11
C SER A 42 23.43 -1.24 12.20
N GLY A 43 22.73 -0.10 12.20
CA GLY A 43 21.64 0.17 13.16
C GLY A 43 20.45 -0.78 12.98
N LEU A 44 20.08 -1.05 11.73
CA LEU A 44 19.01 -1.98 11.38
C LEU A 44 19.35 -3.43 11.73
N ALA A 45 20.59 -3.86 11.53
CA ALA A 45 21.06 -5.19 11.93
C ALA A 45 20.94 -5.39 13.44
N GLN A 46 21.35 -4.38 14.22
CA GLN A 46 21.21 -4.39 15.66
C GLN A 46 19.74 -4.50 16.08
N GLU A 47 18.86 -3.68 15.48
CA GLU A 47 17.42 -3.72 15.76
C GLU A 47 16.80 -5.09 15.44
N VAL A 48 17.19 -5.71 14.32
CA VAL A 48 16.71 -7.05 13.92
C VAL A 48 17.12 -8.12 14.94
N VAL A 49 18.37 -8.06 15.43
CA VAL A 49 18.87 -9.00 16.43
C VAL A 49 18.19 -8.78 17.78
N ASP A 50 18.04 -7.52 18.21
CA ASP A 50 17.38 -7.17 19.47
C ASP A 50 15.91 -7.62 19.48
N LYS A 51 15.21 -7.52 18.34
CA LYS A 51 13.81 -7.93 18.20
C LYS A 51 13.62 -9.42 17.96
N CYS A 52 14.62 -10.14 17.43
CA CYS A 52 14.52 -11.55 17.09
C CYS A 52 15.34 -12.43 18.03
N LYS A 53 14.68 -12.95 19.08
CA LYS A 53 15.28 -13.87 20.07
C LYS A 53 15.88 -15.16 19.50
N LEU A 54 15.60 -15.49 18.23
CA LEU A 54 16.16 -16.66 17.53
C LEU A 54 17.55 -16.38 16.94
N ILE A 55 17.98 -15.11 16.86
CA ILE A 55 19.29 -14.73 16.35
C ILE A 55 20.17 -14.35 17.54
N HIS A 56 21.32 -15.01 17.66
CA HIS A 56 22.26 -14.75 18.74
C HIS A 56 22.95 -13.38 18.57
N PRO A 57 23.22 -12.60 19.65
CA PRO A 57 23.91 -11.31 19.57
C PRO A 57 25.25 -11.30 18.80
N ASN A 58 26.03 -12.38 18.91
CA ASN A 58 27.28 -12.53 18.14
C ASN A 58 27.09 -12.61 16.61
N LYS A 59 25.85 -12.75 16.12
CA LYS A 59 25.50 -12.86 14.70
C LYS A 59 25.07 -11.52 14.08
N VAL A 60 25.19 -10.40 14.80
CA VAL A 60 24.87 -9.06 14.25
C VAL A 60 25.62 -8.77 12.96
N LYS A 61 26.93 -9.06 12.89
CA LYS A 61 27.73 -8.84 11.67
C LYS A 61 27.25 -9.67 10.48
N ASP A 62 26.82 -10.91 10.72
CA ASP A 62 26.27 -11.79 9.68
C ASP A 62 24.94 -11.21 9.16
N VAL A 63 24.08 -10.70 10.06
CA VAL A 63 22.82 -10.03 9.69
C VAL A 63 23.08 -8.74 8.91
N GLU A 64 24.06 -7.94 9.34
CA GLU A 64 24.48 -6.71 8.68
C GLU A 64 24.97 -6.99 7.25
N GLN A 65 25.82 -8.01 7.09
CA GLN A 65 26.31 -8.42 5.77
C GLN A 65 25.17 -8.92 4.87
N GLN A 66 24.22 -9.68 5.40
CA GLN A 66 23.03 -10.11 4.66
C GLN A 66 22.16 -8.92 4.22
N LEU A 67 21.95 -7.95 5.10
CA LEU A 67 21.21 -6.72 4.79
C LEU A 67 21.94 -5.90 3.72
N TYR A 68 23.27 -5.80 3.78
CA TYR A 68 24.08 -5.15 2.76
C TYR A 68 23.93 -5.83 1.39
N TYR A 69 24.06 -7.16 1.32
CA TYR A 69 23.87 -7.88 0.06
C TYR A 69 22.46 -7.73 -0.50
N LEU A 70 21.43 -7.76 0.35
CA LEU A 70 20.05 -7.54 -0.09
C LEU A 70 19.83 -6.12 -0.62
N GLN A 71 20.44 -5.11 0.02
CA GLN A 71 20.39 -3.72 -0.42
C GLN A 71 21.05 -3.57 -1.80
N GLN A 72 22.23 -4.16 -1.97
CA GLN A 72 22.98 -4.07 -3.22
C GLN A 72 22.25 -4.75 -4.37
N ARG A 73 21.70 -5.94 -4.13
CA ARG A 73 20.85 -6.66 -5.10
C ARG A 73 19.61 -5.85 -5.48
N GLN A 74 18.94 -5.22 -4.51
CA GLN A 74 17.80 -4.35 -4.79
C GLN A 74 18.17 -3.12 -5.63
N ILE A 75 19.34 -2.53 -5.40
CA ILE A 75 19.82 -1.39 -6.19
C ILE A 75 20.13 -1.81 -7.63
N GLU A 76 20.75 -2.98 -7.83
CA GLU A 76 21.08 -3.53 -9.15
C GLU A 76 19.82 -3.93 -9.94
N GLU A 77 18.81 -4.49 -9.26
CA GLU A 77 17.62 -5.06 -9.89
C GLU A 77 16.54 -4.00 -10.23
N PHE A 78 16.39 -2.96 -9.40
CA PHE A 78 15.32 -1.95 -9.56
C PHE A 78 15.84 -0.55 -9.91
N GLY A 79 17.14 -0.27 -9.74
CA GLY A 79 17.69 1.09 -9.90
C GLY A 79 17.29 2.05 -8.76
N GLN A 80 18.08 3.12 -8.57
CA GLN A 80 17.90 4.04 -7.43
C GLN A 80 16.55 4.77 -7.42
N GLU A 81 15.99 5.12 -8.58
CA GLU A 81 14.71 5.84 -8.67
C GLU A 81 13.49 4.99 -8.27
N GLN A 82 13.50 3.68 -8.53
CA GLN A 82 12.39 2.80 -8.13
C GLN A 82 12.40 2.51 -6.62
N LEU A 83 13.57 2.53 -5.97
CA LEU A 83 13.68 2.39 -4.51
C LEU A 83 13.09 3.58 -3.75
N ILE A 84 13.08 4.78 -4.33
CA ILE A 84 12.39 5.94 -3.78
C ILE A 84 10.87 5.74 -3.84
N ASN A 85 10.34 5.16 -4.93
CA ASN A 85 8.93 4.78 -5.04
C ASN A 85 8.54 3.66 -4.04
N LEU A 86 9.44 2.72 -3.76
CA LEU A 86 9.27 1.72 -2.70
C LEU A 86 9.24 2.33 -1.28
N ASN A 87 9.79 3.52 -1.05
CA ASN A 87 9.61 4.23 0.22
C ASN A 87 8.22 4.91 0.32
N SER A 88 7.68 5.41 -0.80
CA SER A 88 6.30 5.89 -0.88
C SER A 88 5.30 4.77 -0.58
N ARG A 89 5.63 3.52 -0.94
CA ARG A 89 4.86 2.30 -0.61
C ARG A 89 4.61 2.14 0.90
N ASN A 90 5.64 2.34 1.75
CA ASN A 90 5.51 2.16 3.20
C ASN A 90 4.57 3.20 3.85
N ALA A 91 4.57 4.44 3.35
CA ALA A 91 3.69 5.50 3.84
C ALA A 91 2.21 5.27 3.47
N ILE A 92 1.97 4.68 2.29
CA ILE A 92 0.64 4.30 1.81
C ILE A 92 0.15 3.02 2.51
N GLU A 93 1.02 2.02 2.74
CA GLU A 93 0.71 0.79 3.49
C GLU A 93 0.19 1.09 4.91
N ASP A 94 0.87 1.97 5.66
CA ASP A 94 0.47 2.40 7.02
C ASP A 94 -0.91 3.10 7.04
N SER A 95 -1.32 3.71 5.93
CA SER A 95 -2.59 4.43 5.84
C SER A 95 -3.79 3.52 5.62
N ILE A 96 -3.60 2.47 4.82
CA ILE A 96 -4.64 1.50 4.45
C ILE A 96 -4.84 0.50 5.60
N GLN A 97 -3.76 0.11 6.30
CA GLN A 97 -3.83 -0.75 7.50
C GLN A 97 -4.57 -0.09 8.68
N SER A 98 -4.59 1.24 8.76
CA SER A 98 -5.21 1.94 9.91
C SER A 98 -6.75 1.87 9.99
N LYS A 99 -7.40 1.12 9.08
CA LYS A 99 -8.84 0.77 9.12
C LYS A 99 -9.11 -0.71 9.46
N GLU A 100 -8.09 -1.54 9.68
CA GLU A 100 -8.24 -3.00 9.82
C GLU A 100 -8.40 -3.43 11.28
N PHE A 101 -9.63 -3.41 11.77
CA PHE A 101 -10.08 -4.24 12.90
C PHE A 101 -11.51 -4.68 12.57
N GLU A 102 -11.68 -5.81 11.86
CA GLU A 102 -12.86 -6.71 11.97
C GLU A 102 -12.94 -7.82 10.91
N ASN A 103 -12.19 -7.76 9.79
CA ASN A 103 -12.29 -8.79 8.74
C ASN A 103 -11.14 -9.81 8.77
N GLU A 104 -11.50 -11.07 8.50
CA GLU A 104 -10.57 -12.19 8.28
C GLU A 104 -9.60 -11.87 7.13
N ALA A 105 -8.33 -12.29 7.27
CA ALA A 105 -7.33 -12.01 6.25
C ALA A 105 -7.72 -12.68 4.91
N PRO A 106 -7.65 -11.96 3.78
CA PRO A 106 -8.04 -12.52 2.49
C PRO A 106 -7.12 -13.67 2.10
N SER A 107 -7.72 -14.69 1.51
CA SER A 107 -7.03 -15.88 1.00
C SER A 107 -7.00 -15.85 -0.52
N ILE A 108 -5.87 -16.26 -1.10
CA ILE A 108 -5.72 -16.38 -2.56
C ILE A 108 -6.69 -17.42 -3.15
N GLU A 109 -7.13 -18.39 -2.34
CA GLU A 109 -8.10 -19.43 -2.72
C GLU A 109 -9.47 -18.84 -3.08
N ASN A 110 -9.80 -17.67 -2.55
CA ASN A 110 -11.08 -16.99 -2.80
C ASN A 110 -11.02 -15.99 -3.95
N ILE A 111 -10.02 -16.09 -4.85
CA ILE A 111 -9.81 -15.13 -5.93
C ILE A 111 -11.03 -15.02 -6.86
N GLU A 112 -11.70 -16.13 -7.15
CA GLU A 112 -12.90 -16.16 -7.98
C GLU A 112 -14.04 -15.33 -7.36
N GLN A 113 -14.28 -15.48 -6.06
CA GLN A 113 -15.27 -14.68 -5.34
C GLN A 113 -14.94 -13.18 -5.39
N TYR A 114 -13.66 -12.83 -5.27
CA TYR A 114 -13.26 -11.42 -5.37
C TYR A 114 -13.49 -10.87 -6.78
N ILE A 115 -13.23 -11.66 -7.83
CA ILE A 115 -13.53 -11.31 -9.22
C ILE A 115 -15.03 -11.12 -9.43
N GLU A 116 -15.87 -12.02 -8.89
CA GLU A 116 -17.34 -11.90 -8.96
C GLU A 116 -17.83 -10.57 -8.36
N GLY A 117 -17.31 -10.19 -7.19
CA GLY A 117 -17.66 -8.91 -6.57
C GLY A 117 -17.27 -7.66 -7.39
N LEU A 118 -16.42 -7.80 -8.42
CA LEU A 118 -16.13 -6.71 -9.37
C LEU A 118 -17.28 -6.47 -10.38
N TYR A 119 -18.24 -7.38 -10.48
CA TYR A 119 -19.44 -7.25 -11.32
C TYR A 119 -20.64 -6.70 -10.56
N GLU A 120 -20.58 -6.72 -9.23
CA GLU A 120 -21.64 -6.27 -8.32
C GLU A 120 -21.66 -4.73 -8.11
N GLU A 121 -22.37 -4.28 -7.09
CA GLU A 121 -22.53 -2.87 -6.74
C GLU A 121 -21.24 -2.25 -6.19
N MET A 122 -21.21 -0.91 -6.12
CA MET A 122 -20.02 -0.16 -5.70
C MET A 122 -19.42 -0.60 -4.34
N PRO A 123 -20.21 -0.89 -3.29
CA PRO A 123 -19.66 -1.38 -2.02
C PRO A 123 -18.89 -2.70 -2.18
N ASP A 124 -19.42 -3.63 -2.98
CA ASP A 124 -18.81 -4.93 -3.24
C ASP A 124 -17.53 -4.78 -4.06
N LYS A 125 -17.55 -3.93 -5.10
CA LYS A 125 -16.35 -3.59 -5.88
C LYS A 125 -15.24 -3.03 -4.99
N ILE A 126 -15.57 -2.13 -4.07
CA ILE A 126 -14.60 -1.56 -3.13
C ILE A 126 -14.06 -2.65 -2.19
N ASN A 127 -14.91 -3.57 -1.73
CA ASN A 127 -14.47 -4.65 -0.84
C ASN A 127 -13.59 -5.68 -1.56
N SER A 128 -14.00 -6.13 -2.75
CA SER A 128 -13.22 -7.02 -3.61
C SER A 128 -11.86 -6.43 -3.95
N THR A 129 -11.81 -5.18 -4.44
CA THR A 129 -10.54 -4.52 -4.77
C THR A 129 -9.63 -4.34 -3.56
N ARG A 130 -10.19 -4.17 -2.35
CA ARG A 130 -9.41 -4.12 -1.11
C ARG A 130 -8.78 -5.48 -0.79
N ASN A 131 -9.54 -6.58 -0.89
CA ASN A 131 -9.02 -7.93 -0.65
C ASN A 131 -7.95 -8.31 -1.69
N ILE A 132 -8.21 -8.05 -2.97
CA ILE A 132 -7.23 -8.25 -4.05
C ILE A 132 -5.97 -7.44 -3.79
N LEU A 133 -6.11 -6.19 -3.33
CA LEU A 133 -4.95 -5.37 -3.00
C LEU A 133 -4.10 -5.97 -1.86
N GLN A 134 -4.75 -6.47 -0.81
CA GLN A 134 -4.03 -7.11 0.29
C GLN A 134 -3.27 -8.36 -0.21
N LEU A 135 -3.86 -9.14 -1.11
CA LEU A 135 -3.19 -10.28 -1.76
C LEU A 135 -2.02 -9.82 -2.63
N ALA A 136 -2.18 -8.77 -3.43
CA ALA A 136 -1.14 -8.23 -4.31
C ALA A 136 0.08 -7.67 -3.56
N ARG A 137 -0.03 -7.41 -2.26
CA ARG A 137 1.11 -7.00 -1.42
C ARG A 137 2.02 -8.15 -1.01
N VAL A 138 1.54 -9.39 -1.15
CA VAL A 138 2.29 -10.61 -0.86
C VAL A 138 2.97 -11.06 -2.17
N PRO A 139 4.31 -11.00 -2.28
CA PRO A 139 5.02 -11.33 -3.52
C PRO A 139 4.68 -12.71 -4.09
N GLU A 140 4.48 -13.68 -3.20
CA GLU A 140 4.14 -15.07 -3.56
C GLU A 140 2.80 -15.19 -4.30
N ASN A 141 1.88 -14.23 -4.13
CA ASN A 141 0.59 -14.22 -4.81
C ASN A 141 0.64 -13.51 -6.16
N MET A 142 1.66 -12.68 -6.44
CA MET A 142 1.61 -11.74 -7.57
C MET A 142 1.54 -12.44 -8.93
N GLU A 143 2.29 -13.53 -9.10
CA GLU A 143 2.33 -14.30 -10.35
C GLU A 143 0.94 -14.88 -10.67
N ILE A 144 0.31 -15.51 -9.67
CA ILE A 144 -1.06 -16.04 -9.78
C ILE A 144 -2.07 -14.93 -10.13
N LEU A 145 -1.94 -13.75 -9.52
CA LEU A 145 -2.88 -12.65 -9.74
C LEU A 145 -2.73 -12.04 -11.15
N ILE A 146 -1.50 -11.80 -11.61
CA ILE A 146 -1.28 -11.11 -12.89
C ILE A 146 -1.46 -12.03 -14.11
N GLU A 147 -1.23 -13.34 -13.94
CA GLU A 147 -1.51 -14.34 -14.97
C GLU A 147 -3.01 -14.64 -15.11
N ASN A 148 -3.82 -14.28 -14.12
CA ASN A 148 -5.27 -14.40 -14.21
C ASN A 148 -5.85 -13.31 -15.13
N GLU A 149 -6.05 -13.66 -16.41
CA GLU A 149 -6.58 -12.75 -17.43
C GLU A 149 -7.97 -12.20 -17.06
N ALA A 150 -8.82 -13.00 -16.41
CA ALA A 150 -10.15 -12.58 -15.99
C ALA A 150 -10.09 -11.48 -14.93
N LEU A 151 -9.20 -11.62 -13.94
CA LEU A 151 -8.92 -10.59 -12.93
C LEU A 151 -8.39 -9.31 -13.58
N MET A 152 -7.38 -9.43 -14.43
CA MET A 152 -6.73 -8.29 -15.08
C MET A 152 -7.73 -7.50 -15.96
N SER A 153 -8.54 -8.22 -16.72
CA SER A 153 -9.61 -7.65 -17.54
C SER A 153 -10.68 -6.97 -16.67
N ALA A 154 -11.14 -7.63 -15.60
CA ALA A 154 -12.14 -7.07 -14.69
C ALA A 154 -11.64 -5.80 -14.00
N LEU A 155 -10.41 -5.80 -13.48
CA LEU A 155 -9.79 -4.62 -12.85
C LEU A 155 -9.64 -3.45 -13.84
N SER A 156 -9.18 -3.72 -15.07
CA SER A 156 -9.05 -2.69 -16.11
C SER A 156 -10.41 -2.11 -16.51
N ARG A 157 -11.43 -2.97 -16.66
CA ARG A 157 -12.82 -2.56 -16.95
C ARG A 157 -13.40 -1.70 -15.83
N VAL A 158 -13.33 -2.16 -14.59
CA VAL A 158 -13.86 -1.44 -13.43
C VAL A 158 -13.15 -0.10 -13.25
N LEU A 159 -11.83 -0.03 -13.44
CA LEU A 159 -11.10 1.23 -13.39
C LEU A 159 -11.57 2.22 -14.46
N ARG A 160 -11.86 1.73 -15.67
CA ARG A 160 -12.34 2.54 -16.80
C ARG A 160 -13.77 3.06 -16.59
N GLU A 161 -14.67 2.21 -16.13
CA GLU A 161 -16.11 2.48 -16.05
C GLU A 161 -16.49 3.20 -14.74
N ASP A 162 -15.87 2.78 -13.64
CA ASP A 162 -16.26 3.19 -12.29
C ASP A 162 -15.20 4.05 -11.59
N GLY A 163 -14.02 4.26 -12.20
CA GLY A 163 -12.94 5.05 -11.59
C GLY A 163 -13.35 6.48 -11.24
N LYS A 164 -14.23 7.10 -12.03
CA LYS A 164 -14.75 8.45 -11.75
C LYS A 164 -15.68 8.52 -10.52
N LYS A 165 -16.26 7.39 -10.13
CA LYS A 165 -17.32 7.32 -9.11
C LYS A 165 -16.75 7.18 -7.69
N SER A 166 -15.61 6.51 -7.55
CA SER A 166 -15.03 6.21 -6.25
C SER A 166 -13.51 6.36 -6.25
N MET A 167 -13.02 7.33 -5.49
CA MET A 167 -11.59 7.53 -5.26
C MET A 167 -10.94 6.33 -4.53
N GLU A 168 -11.68 5.69 -3.62
CA GLU A 168 -11.19 4.53 -2.88
C GLU A 168 -10.98 3.33 -3.82
N LEU A 169 -11.93 3.11 -4.75
CA LEU A 169 -11.82 2.10 -5.80
C LEU A 169 -10.60 2.35 -6.69
N VAL A 170 -10.45 3.59 -7.20
CA VAL A 170 -9.29 3.97 -8.02
C VAL A 170 -8.00 3.74 -7.25
N THR A 171 -7.93 4.17 -5.99
CA THR A 171 -6.74 4.02 -5.17
C THR A 171 -6.38 2.54 -5.01
N ASN A 172 -7.35 1.68 -4.70
CA ASN A 172 -7.10 0.25 -4.58
C ASN A 172 -6.54 -0.35 -5.88
N ILE A 173 -7.21 -0.10 -7.01
CA ILE A 173 -6.83 -0.70 -8.30
C ILE A 173 -5.49 -0.16 -8.80
N ILE A 174 -5.25 1.15 -8.73
CA ILE A 174 -3.96 1.74 -9.11
C ILE A 174 -2.84 1.17 -8.25
N TYR A 175 -3.11 0.94 -6.96
CA TYR A 175 -2.10 0.38 -6.07
C TYR A 175 -1.84 -1.11 -6.34
N ILE A 176 -2.84 -1.89 -6.77
CA ILE A 176 -2.63 -3.25 -7.29
C ILE A 176 -1.68 -3.22 -8.49
N PHE A 177 -1.94 -2.37 -9.48
CA PHE A 177 -1.07 -2.26 -10.66
C PHE A 177 0.31 -1.70 -10.34
N PHE A 178 0.42 -0.82 -9.35
CA PHE A 178 1.70 -0.37 -8.81
C PHE A 178 2.48 -1.52 -8.15
N CYS A 179 1.81 -2.41 -7.42
CA CYS A 179 2.44 -3.62 -6.89
C CYS A 179 3.09 -4.45 -8.00
N PHE A 180 2.38 -4.66 -9.11
CA PHE A 180 2.89 -5.38 -10.28
C PHE A 180 4.00 -4.63 -11.02
N SER A 181 3.89 -3.30 -11.16
CA SER A 181 4.86 -2.50 -11.92
C SER A 181 6.27 -2.51 -11.35
N ASN A 182 6.44 -2.97 -10.12
CA ASN A 182 7.75 -3.13 -9.52
C ASN A 182 8.59 -4.17 -10.27
N PHE A 183 7.97 -5.17 -10.90
CA PHE A 183 8.69 -6.25 -11.56
C PHE A 183 8.64 -6.08 -13.07
N SER A 184 9.82 -6.01 -13.71
CA SER A 184 9.94 -5.76 -15.14
C SER A 184 9.25 -6.81 -16.01
N HIS A 185 9.27 -8.08 -15.61
CA HIS A 185 8.61 -9.16 -16.34
C HIS A 185 7.08 -9.03 -16.36
N PHE A 186 6.48 -8.27 -15.44
CA PHE A 186 5.04 -7.97 -15.41
C PHE A 186 4.64 -6.78 -16.29
N HIS A 187 5.60 -5.99 -16.80
CA HIS A 187 5.30 -4.76 -17.55
C HIS A 187 4.54 -5.01 -18.85
N GLN A 188 4.76 -6.17 -19.48
CA GLN A 188 4.03 -6.56 -20.68
C GLN A 188 2.52 -6.73 -20.38
N ASN A 189 2.17 -7.47 -19.33
CA ASN A 189 0.77 -7.68 -18.90
C ASN A 189 0.09 -6.35 -18.53
N ILE A 190 0.81 -5.44 -17.86
CA ILE A 190 0.31 -4.09 -17.52
C ILE A 190 0.04 -3.26 -18.78
N THR A 191 0.95 -3.32 -19.75
CA THR A 191 0.86 -2.56 -21.01
C THR A 191 -0.29 -3.07 -21.88
N GLN A 192 -0.43 -4.40 -22.01
CA GLN A 192 -1.51 -5.03 -22.78
C GLN A 192 -2.90 -4.62 -22.27
N ASN A 193 -3.05 -4.44 -20.95
CA ASN A 193 -4.29 -4.00 -20.31
C ASN A 193 -4.52 -2.47 -20.36
N LYS A 194 -3.65 -1.71 -21.04
CA LYS A 194 -3.72 -0.24 -21.21
C LYS A 194 -3.78 0.53 -19.88
N ILE A 195 -3.12 0.01 -18.85
CA ILE A 195 -3.15 0.63 -17.52
C ILE A 195 -2.45 1.98 -17.50
N GLY A 196 -1.35 2.14 -18.25
CA GLY A 196 -0.64 3.43 -18.36
C GLY A 196 -1.52 4.55 -18.92
N ASP A 197 -2.25 4.30 -20.01
CA ASP A 197 -3.23 5.25 -20.57
C ASP A 197 -4.33 5.58 -19.56
N MET A 198 -4.79 4.59 -18.78
CA MET A 198 -5.79 4.80 -17.75
C MET A 198 -5.28 5.73 -16.62
N CYS A 199 -4.05 5.51 -16.15
CA CYS A 199 -3.43 6.35 -15.13
C CYS A 199 -3.36 7.82 -15.56
N LEU A 200 -2.96 8.07 -16.82
CA LEU A 200 -2.89 9.44 -17.36
C LEU A 200 -4.28 10.08 -17.44
N ARG A 201 -5.30 9.35 -17.89
CA ARG A 201 -6.68 9.84 -17.93
C ARG A 201 -7.23 10.16 -16.55
N ILE A 202 -6.95 9.32 -15.55
CA ILE A 202 -7.36 9.56 -14.17
C ILE A 202 -6.68 10.82 -13.63
N ALA A 203 -5.38 10.98 -13.86
CA ALA A 203 -4.64 12.18 -13.44
C ALA A 203 -5.22 13.45 -14.09
N ASP A 204 -5.49 13.43 -15.39
CA ASP A 204 -6.12 14.57 -16.09
C ASP A 204 -7.51 14.89 -15.53
N GLN A 205 -8.33 13.86 -15.28
CA GLN A 205 -9.66 14.04 -14.66
C GLN A 205 -9.59 14.65 -13.27
N GLU A 206 -8.61 14.26 -12.46
CA GLU A 206 -8.38 14.81 -11.13
C GLU A 206 -7.97 16.28 -11.19
N ILE A 207 -7.10 16.65 -12.14
CA ILE A 207 -6.72 18.04 -12.41
C ILE A 207 -7.95 18.86 -12.83
N GLN A 208 -8.77 18.33 -13.75
CA GLN A 208 -9.98 19.01 -14.20
C GLN A 208 -10.99 19.20 -13.06
N ARG A 209 -11.19 18.18 -12.22
CA ARG A 209 -12.09 18.24 -11.06
C ARG A 209 -11.63 19.32 -10.08
N TYR A 210 -10.33 19.39 -9.80
CA TYR A 210 -9.76 20.44 -8.96
C TYR A 210 -10.02 21.83 -9.55
N ASN A 211 -9.76 22.02 -10.85
CA ASN A 211 -9.96 23.30 -11.53
C ASN A 211 -11.44 23.76 -11.52
N ILE A 212 -12.39 22.84 -11.62
CA ILE A 212 -13.83 23.15 -11.50
C ILE A 212 -14.14 23.66 -10.09
N TRP A 213 -13.67 22.96 -9.04
CA TRP A 213 -13.86 23.38 -7.65
C TRP A 213 -13.32 24.78 -7.39
N VAL A 214 -12.08 25.06 -7.81
CA VAL A 214 -11.46 26.38 -7.64
C VAL A 214 -12.29 27.45 -8.34
N ARG A 215 -12.68 27.21 -9.60
CA ARG A 215 -13.48 28.17 -10.37
C ARG A 215 -14.84 28.46 -9.72
N ASP A 216 -15.51 27.44 -9.19
CA ASP A 216 -16.83 27.62 -8.59
C ASP A 216 -16.75 28.33 -7.23
N LEU A 217 -15.69 28.07 -6.45
CA LEU A 217 -15.38 28.83 -5.24
C LEU A 217 -15.08 30.30 -5.57
N ASP A 218 -14.24 30.58 -6.56
CA ASP A 218 -13.90 31.95 -6.98
C ASP A 218 -15.14 32.76 -7.37
N LYS A 219 -16.06 32.14 -8.12
CA LYS A 219 -17.35 32.77 -8.49
C LYS A 219 -18.20 33.08 -7.26
N LEU A 220 -18.24 32.17 -6.29
CA LEU A 220 -19.04 32.33 -5.09
C LEU A 220 -18.44 33.38 -4.15
N GLU A 221 -17.10 33.45 -4.06
CA GLU A 221 -16.39 34.52 -3.37
C GLU A 221 -16.66 35.88 -4.02
N ALA A 222 -16.64 35.97 -5.35
CA ALA A 222 -16.99 37.21 -6.06
C ALA A 222 -18.44 37.65 -5.76
N LYS A 223 -19.40 36.72 -5.74
CA LYS A 223 -20.80 37.00 -5.37
C LYS A 223 -20.93 37.51 -3.93
N CYS A 224 -20.18 36.95 -2.99
CA CYS A 224 -20.15 37.40 -1.59
C CYS A 224 -19.55 38.80 -1.46
N LYS A 225 -18.45 39.09 -2.17
CA LYS A 225 -17.82 40.42 -2.20
C LYS A 225 -18.76 41.49 -2.76
N GLN A 226 -19.56 41.13 -3.77
CA GLN A 226 -20.58 42.03 -4.33
C GLN A 226 -21.79 42.22 -3.41
N ASN A 227 -22.03 41.29 -2.46
CA ASN A 227 -23.19 41.29 -1.56
C ASN A 227 -22.79 40.99 -0.10
N PRO A 228 -22.02 41.88 0.56
CA PRO A 228 -21.37 41.59 1.86
C PRO A 228 -22.33 41.39 3.05
N GLY A 229 -23.62 41.71 2.90
CA GLY A 229 -24.66 41.48 3.92
C GLY A 229 -25.58 40.27 3.65
N ASN A 230 -25.38 39.55 2.54
CA ASN A 230 -26.26 38.43 2.17
C ASN A 230 -25.83 37.15 2.89
N ALA A 231 -26.41 36.91 4.07
CA ALA A 231 -26.13 35.75 4.90
C ALA A 231 -26.26 34.38 4.18
N PRO A 232 -27.26 34.16 3.30
CA PRO A 232 -27.32 32.97 2.45
C PRO A 232 -26.05 32.70 1.62
N TYR A 233 -25.50 33.70 0.92
CA TYR A 233 -24.32 33.51 0.07
C TYR A 233 -23.06 33.21 0.88
N ILE A 234 -22.89 33.88 2.02
CA ILE A 234 -21.76 33.63 2.93
C ILE A 234 -21.82 32.18 3.46
N LYS A 235 -23.01 31.72 3.84
CA LYS A 235 -23.22 30.35 4.33
C LYS A 235 -23.00 29.30 3.23
N GLU A 236 -23.42 29.58 2.00
CA GLU A 236 -23.16 28.72 0.85
C GLU A 236 -21.65 28.60 0.59
N LEU A 237 -20.93 29.73 0.60
CA LEU A 237 -19.48 29.78 0.42
C LEU A 237 -18.74 28.95 1.48
N GLU A 238 -19.10 29.10 2.75
CA GLU A 238 -18.51 28.31 3.83
C GLU A 238 -18.77 26.80 3.65
N ASN A 239 -19.95 26.43 3.20
CA ASN A 239 -20.31 25.03 2.98
C ASN A 239 -19.52 24.40 1.82
N GLU A 240 -19.41 25.11 0.70
CA GLU A 240 -18.61 24.64 -0.44
C GLU A 240 -17.12 24.57 -0.12
N HIS A 241 -16.58 25.56 0.62
CA HIS A 241 -15.20 25.49 1.13
C HIS A 241 -14.99 24.27 2.03
N LYS A 242 -15.93 23.97 2.94
CA LYS A 242 -15.85 22.76 3.79
C LYS A 242 -15.86 21.47 2.97
N LYS A 243 -16.70 21.38 1.93
CA LYS A 243 -16.75 20.21 1.04
C LYS A 243 -15.43 20.04 0.28
N PHE A 244 -14.89 21.13 -0.27
CA PHE A 244 -13.61 21.13 -0.97
C PHE A 244 -12.47 20.67 -0.06
N GLN A 245 -12.38 21.22 1.15
CA GLN A 245 -11.39 20.81 2.16
C GLN A 245 -11.54 19.34 2.58
N ALA A 246 -12.78 18.85 2.74
CA ALA A 246 -13.02 17.44 3.05
C ALA A 246 -12.57 16.52 1.89
N MET A 247 -12.75 16.94 0.65
CA MET A 247 -12.28 16.21 -0.53
C MET A 247 -10.75 16.16 -0.58
N LEU A 248 -10.07 17.29 -0.42
CA LEU A 248 -8.60 17.36 -0.36
C LEU A 248 -8.05 16.48 0.76
N LYS A 249 -8.66 16.52 1.95
CA LYS A 249 -8.23 15.69 3.09
C LYS A 249 -8.34 14.19 2.79
N LYS A 250 -9.42 13.76 2.12
CA LYS A 250 -9.59 12.35 1.71
C LYS A 250 -8.53 11.97 0.68
N GLN A 251 -8.27 12.83 -0.30
CA GLN A 251 -7.25 12.60 -1.32
C GLN A 251 -5.86 12.49 -0.69
N ASP A 252 -5.49 13.45 0.17
CA ASP A 252 -4.20 13.44 0.87
C ASP A 252 -4.03 12.19 1.74
N GLN A 253 -5.09 11.76 2.44
CA GLN A 253 -5.06 10.55 3.24
C GLN A 253 -4.83 9.30 2.39
N LEU A 254 -5.37 9.24 1.18
CA LEU A 254 -5.23 8.09 0.28
C LEU A 254 -3.87 8.09 -0.44
N LEU A 255 -3.37 9.27 -0.84
CA LEU A 255 -2.11 9.40 -1.59
C LEU A 255 -0.86 9.38 -0.71
N PHE A 256 -0.91 10.00 0.46
CA PHE A 256 0.27 10.21 1.31
C PHE A 256 0.15 9.57 2.69
N GLY A 257 -0.96 8.87 2.93
CA GLY A 257 -1.33 8.41 4.24
C GLY A 257 -1.68 9.51 5.23
N LYS A 258 -1.98 9.14 6.48
CA LYS A 258 -2.12 10.13 7.56
C LYS A 258 -0.77 10.82 7.74
N LYS A 259 -0.53 11.93 7.03
CA LYS A 259 0.50 12.90 7.40
C LYS A 259 0.22 13.27 8.86
N LYS A 260 1.05 12.79 9.79
CA LYS A 260 1.08 13.30 11.16
C LYS A 260 1.18 14.81 11.03
N ASN A 261 0.12 15.50 11.48
CA ASN A 261 -0.06 16.95 11.49
C ASN A 261 1.24 17.72 11.23
N LYS A 262 1.50 18.12 9.98
CA LYS A 262 2.39 19.26 9.77
C LYS A 262 1.65 20.45 10.37
N LYS A 263 2.20 20.92 11.48
CA LYS A 263 1.80 22.09 12.25
C LYS A 263 1.14 23.13 11.36
N LYS A 264 0.00 23.66 11.81
CA LYS A 264 -0.50 24.98 11.43
C LYS A 264 0.70 25.92 11.34
N ILE A 265 1.12 26.25 10.12
CA ILE A 265 1.80 27.51 9.89
C ILE A 265 0.65 28.50 9.88
N ILE A 266 0.44 29.06 11.06
CA ILE A 266 -0.35 30.25 11.27
C ILE A 266 0.39 31.33 10.47
N ASN A 267 -0.18 31.75 9.34
CA ASN A 267 0.25 32.99 8.72
C ASN A 267 -0.25 34.13 9.59
N ASN A 268 0.70 34.96 10.03
CA ASN A 268 0.47 36.34 10.48
C ASN A 268 -0.18 37.16 9.37
#